data_AF-A0A849DTL4-F1
#
_entry.id   AF-A0A849DTL4-F1
#
_cell.length_a   1.000
_cell.length_b   1.000
_cell.length_c   1.000
_cell.angle_alpha   90.00
_cell.angle_beta   90.00
_cell.angle_gamma   90.00
#
_symmetry.space_group_name_H-M   'P 1'
#
loop_
_entity.id
_entity.type
_entity.pdbx_description
1 polymer ?
#
loop_
_entity_poly.entity_id
_entity_poly.type
_entity_poly.pdbx_seq_one_letter_code
_entity_poly.pdbx_strand_id
1 'polypeptide(L)'
;MITFLLIEIEVEPGWAIGSVPLDDPTLDRDVLLDGSGHPWVPGSSLAGSLRAHLGAIDRAEGTSLETDLMGARPTQHRDNVAAVSRLWFLGTRFTPSRSSDPVLEVVGQTRIDRHRAAAAATSLRSSRVVSSGGVLTAYLRYDGELAPRDIATLARWQPAIGRDRTTGAGRATLRGLRHGVIDPATPEGMRTWLTYDGAALVEAVATERTPVPEPNRTPWLTAEFSIEDALLVGDPRPTGPAMPRIRGGQHLVPGSAWKGVIRSRVEYILRSRYGRRPDQVCDDPTDCQGCLVCAVFGHHRRRGRLAFADSVIKDAERPAARTQVGIDRVTGGSRDGLLFQTQPLTAGRLTLRIDDLGPRGAEGPIEEWVRTTIEHVLVDLHDGLIGIGSRTTRGMGTLRLTGPPPRPGPVIVPALERPTASDEALGAPVEVSR
;
A
#
# COMPACT_ATOMS: atom_id res chain seq x y z
N MET A 1 28.51 -26.14 12.33
CA MET A 1 28.37 -24.95 11.45
C MET A 1 27.00 -24.29 11.61
N ILE A 2 27.00 -22.98 11.79
CA ILE A 2 25.82 -22.11 11.91
C ILE A 2 26.08 -20.90 11.01
N THR A 3 25.11 -20.53 10.16
CA THR A 3 25.22 -19.34 9.31
C THR A 3 24.49 -18.18 9.96
N PHE A 4 25.14 -17.03 10.08
CA PHE A 4 24.52 -15.78 10.48
C PHE A 4 24.29 -14.90 9.27
N LEU A 5 23.15 -14.21 9.23
CA LEU A 5 22.86 -13.21 8.21
C LEU A 5 22.49 -11.88 8.85
N LEU A 6 22.94 -10.81 8.23
CA LEU A 6 22.55 -9.45 8.53
C LEU A 6 21.94 -8.84 7.27
N ILE A 7 20.67 -8.45 7.39
CA ILE A 7 19.88 -7.95 6.28
C ILE A 7 19.56 -6.47 6.52
N GLU A 8 19.82 -5.62 5.54
CA GLU A 8 19.50 -4.18 5.59
C GLU A 8 18.38 -3.88 4.61
N ILE A 9 17.27 -3.39 5.13
CA ILE A 9 16.06 -3.08 4.35
C ILE A 9 15.80 -1.59 4.48
N GLU A 10 15.82 -0.86 3.37
CA GLU A 10 15.31 0.50 3.35
C GLU A 10 13.79 0.48 3.36
N VAL A 11 13.17 1.21 4.28
CA VAL A 11 11.71 1.32 4.41
C VAL A 11 11.30 2.75 4.08
N GLU A 12 10.31 2.89 3.20
CA GLU A 12 9.77 4.20 2.81
C GLU A 12 8.88 4.80 3.90
N PRO A 13 8.77 6.14 3.99
CA PRO A 13 7.86 6.85 4.87
C PRO A 13 6.41 6.35 4.87
N GLY A 14 5.74 6.41 6.02
CA GLY A 14 4.31 6.08 6.16
C GLY A 14 4.02 4.60 6.40
N TRP A 15 5.02 3.82 6.82
CA TRP A 15 4.84 2.42 7.19
C TRP A 15 4.22 2.29 8.59
N ALA A 16 3.57 1.15 8.82
CA ALA A 16 2.97 0.83 10.12
C ALA A 16 2.80 -0.69 10.27
N ILE A 17 3.01 -1.20 11.48
CA ILE A 17 2.67 -2.57 11.88
C ILE A 17 1.62 -2.46 12.99
N GLY A 18 0.56 -3.26 12.91
CA GLY A 18 -0.55 -3.14 13.86
C GLY A 18 -0.14 -3.59 15.27
N SER A 19 -0.57 -2.84 16.29
CA SER A 19 -0.59 -3.29 17.69
C SER A 19 -1.93 -3.97 18.02
N VAL A 20 -1.99 -4.68 19.14
CA VAL A 20 -3.19 -5.42 19.60
C VAL A 20 -4.01 -4.62 20.63
N PRO A 21 -3.43 -3.82 21.55
CA PRO A 21 -4.16 -2.81 22.30
C PRO A 21 -4.01 -1.41 21.66
N LEU A 22 -5.10 -0.66 21.71
CA LEU A 22 -5.13 0.78 21.49
C LEU A 22 -5.19 1.43 22.88
N ASP A 23 -4.12 2.08 23.31
CA ASP A 23 -4.15 2.89 24.55
C ASP A 23 -4.92 4.21 24.34
N ASP A 24 -5.09 4.61 23.08
CA ASP A 24 -5.77 5.83 22.67
C ASP A 24 -7.13 5.51 22.01
N PRO A 25 -8.27 5.83 22.67
CA PRO A 25 -9.61 5.55 22.14
C PRO A 25 -9.96 6.39 20.91
N THR A 26 -9.16 7.41 20.57
CA THR A 26 -9.36 8.25 19.38
C THR A 26 -8.73 7.65 18.12
N LEU A 27 -7.96 6.56 18.26
CA LEU A 27 -7.32 5.86 17.16
C LEU A 27 -8.02 4.54 16.85
N ASP A 28 -8.27 4.30 15.56
CA ASP A 28 -8.78 3.01 15.11
C ASP A 28 -7.68 1.97 14.89
N ARG A 29 -6.43 2.43 14.71
CA ARG A 29 -5.26 1.57 14.48
C ARG A 29 -3.98 2.24 14.93
N ASP A 30 -3.20 1.53 15.73
CA ASP A 30 -1.90 2.00 16.16
C ASP A 30 -0.73 1.46 15.31
N VAL A 31 0.47 1.87 15.73
CA VAL A 31 1.77 1.30 15.38
C VAL A 31 2.29 0.49 16.56
N LEU A 32 2.89 -0.66 16.27
CA LEU A 32 3.60 -1.47 17.24
C LEU A 32 4.91 -0.79 17.67
N LEU A 33 5.09 -0.64 18.98
CA LEU A 33 6.29 -0.09 19.59
C LEU A 33 7.04 -1.19 20.37
N ASP A 34 8.36 -1.03 20.54
CA ASP A 34 9.14 -1.84 21.47
C ASP A 34 9.02 -1.34 22.92
N GLY A 35 9.71 -2.02 23.85
CA GLY A 35 9.71 -1.65 25.26
C GLY A 35 10.35 -0.28 25.57
N SER A 36 11.02 0.34 24.61
CA SER A 36 11.58 1.69 24.71
C SER A 36 10.74 2.76 24.01
N GLY A 37 9.58 2.38 23.46
CA GLY A 37 8.67 3.30 22.76
C GLY A 37 9.04 3.59 21.31
N HIS A 38 10.00 2.87 20.72
CA HIS A 38 10.36 3.04 19.31
C HIS A 38 9.54 2.12 18.40
N PRO A 39 9.22 2.53 17.16
CA PRO A 39 8.55 1.67 16.19
C PRO A 39 9.30 0.38 15.94
N TRP A 40 8.58 -0.73 16.07
CA TRP A 40 9.18 -2.05 16.05
C TRP A 40 8.60 -2.92 14.94
N VAL A 41 9.49 -3.66 14.27
CA VAL A 41 9.13 -4.65 13.25
C VAL A 41 9.43 -6.04 13.78
N PRO A 42 8.44 -6.83 14.21
CA PRO A 42 8.70 -8.14 14.79
C PRO A 42 9.23 -9.09 13.72
N GLY A 43 10.09 -10.02 14.12
CA GLY A 43 10.66 -11.04 13.24
C GLY A 43 9.60 -11.84 12.47
N SER A 44 8.43 -12.07 13.08
CA SER A 44 7.29 -12.73 12.44
C SER A 44 6.74 -11.97 11.22
N SER A 45 6.79 -10.64 11.22
CA SER A 45 6.37 -9.82 10.06
C SER A 45 7.32 -9.98 8.88
N LEU A 46 8.63 -9.96 9.14
CA LEU A 46 9.66 -10.20 8.12
C LEU A 46 9.62 -11.65 7.63
N ALA A 47 9.47 -12.61 8.54
CA ALA A 47 9.31 -14.02 8.21
C ALA A 47 8.12 -14.25 7.28
N GLY A 48 6.98 -13.63 7.56
CA GLY A 48 5.81 -13.70 6.69
C GLY A 48 6.06 -13.09 5.30
N SER A 49 6.77 -11.95 5.24
CA SER A 49 7.14 -11.32 3.97
C SER A 49 8.16 -12.14 3.17
N LEU A 50 9.14 -12.77 3.82
CA LEU A 50 10.12 -13.63 3.16
C LEU A 50 9.47 -14.92 2.67
N ARG A 51 8.64 -15.55 3.50
CA ARG A 51 7.87 -16.74 3.14
C ARG A 51 7.00 -16.51 1.91
N ALA A 52 6.33 -15.37 1.82
CA ALA A 52 5.53 -15.02 0.63
C ALA A 52 6.36 -14.89 -0.65
N HIS A 53 7.60 -14.40 -0.53
CA HIS A 53 8.54 -14.29 -1.65
C HIS A 53 9.05 -15.66 -2.10
N LEU A 54 9.50 -16.50 -1.16
CA LEU A 54 9.94 -17.86 -1.44
C LEU A 54 8.82 -18.70 -2.07
N GLY A 55 7.60 -18.64 -1.52
CA GLY A 55 6.46 -19.34 -2.09
C GLY A 55 6.01 -18.83 -3.47
N ALA A 56 6.48 -17.66 -3.92
CA ALA A 56 6.31 -17.21 -5.30
C ALA A 56 7.34 -17.82 -6.25
N ILE A 57 8.58 -17.95 -5.77
CA ILE A 57 9.66 -18.66 -6.49
C ILE A 57 9.30 -20.14 -6.63
N ASP A 58 8.87 -20.79 -5.55
CA ASP A 58 8.48 -22.21 -5.56
C ASP A 58 7.40 -22.51 -6.61
N ARG A 59 6.42 -21.63 -6.78
CA ARG A 59 5.38 -21.76 -7.81
C ARG A 59 5.89 -21.54 -9.24
N ALA A 60 6.88 -20.68 -9.41
CA ALA A 60 7.43 -20.35 -10.73
C ALA A 60 8.47 -21.38 -11.19
N GLU A 61 9.28 -21.90 -10.26
CA GLU A 61 10.44 -22.76 -10.54
C GLU A 61 10.21 -24.23 -10.15
N GLY A 62 9.10 -24.56 -9.47
CA GLY A 62 8.82 -25.91 -9.00
C GLY A 62 9.72 -26.37 -7.85
N THR A 63 10.16 -25.44 -7.00
CA THR A 63 11.07 -25.69 -5.87
C THR A 63 10.34 -25.84 -4.53
N SER A 64 11.08 -26.15 -3.46
CA SER A 64 10.58 -26.30 -2.07
C SER A 64 11.26 -25.33 -1.08
N LEU A 65 11.85 -24.24 -1.58
CA LEU A 65 12.69 -23.31 -0.81
C LEU A 65 11.96 -22.71 0.40
N GLU A 66 10.65 -22.43 0.27
CA GLU A 66 9.84 -21.95 1.39
C GLU A 66 9.89 -22.94 2.56
N THR A 67 9.64 -24.22 2.29
CA THR A 67 9.59 -25.26 3.32
C THR A 67 10.98 -25.59 3.85
N ASP A 68 11.98 -25.65 2.96
CA ASP A 68 13.36 -26.03 3.31
C ASP A 68 14.03 -24.99 4.23
N LEU A 69 13.77 -23.70 4.01
CA LEU A 69 14.33 -22.61 4.81
C LEU A 69 13.46 -22.24 6.02
N MET A 70 12.14 -22.14 5.81
CA MET A 70 11.22 -21.55 6.80
C MET A 70 10.36 -22.60 7.54
N GLY A 71 10.49 -23.88 7.20
CA GLY A 71 9.69 -24.95 7.77
C GLY A 71 8.26 -25.03 7.22
N ALA A 72 7.60 -26.15 7.52
CA ALA A 72 6.27 -26.47 7.03
C ALA A 72 5.20 -25.52 7.61
N ARG A 73 4.17 -25.22 6.81
CA ARG A 73 3.00 -24.50 7.31
C ARG A 73 2.18 -25.41 8.22
N PRO A 74 1.58 -24.89 9.31
CA PRO A 74 0.66 -25.66 10.11
C PRO A 74 -0.52 -26.13 9.22
N THR A 75 -0.71 -27.45 9.09
CA THR A 75 -1.90 -28.00 8.45
C THR A 75 -3.02 -28.16 9.48
N GLN A 76 -4.28 -28.00 9.05
CA GLN A 76 -5.43 -28.29 9.92
C GLN A 76 -5.56 -29.78 10.28
N HIS A 77 -4.87 -30.66 9.54
CA HIS A 77 -4.76 -32.10 9.82
C HIS A 77 -3.42 -32.44 10.49
N ARG A 78 -3.48 -33.27 11.54
CA ARG A 78 -2.36 -33.68 12.42
C ARG A 78 -1.34 -34.64 11.77
N ASP A 79 -1.57 -35.10 10.54
CA ASP A 79 -0.84 -36.24 9.97
C ASP A 79 0.38 -35.87 9.10
N ASN A 80 0.72 -34.58 8.99
CA ASN A 80 1.91 -34.14 8.25
C ASN A 80 3.12 -33.94 9.16
N VAL A 81 4.29 -34.40 8.70
CA VAL A 81 5.59 -34.23 9.36
C VAL A 81 5.89 -32.74 9.51
N ALA A 82 5.89 -32.24 10.75
CA ALA A 82 6.23 -30.86 11.05
C ALA A 82 7.74 -30.62 10.83
N ALA A 83 8.11 -29.95 9.75
CA ALA A 83 9.48 -29.49 9.54
C ALA A 83 9.68 -28.16 10.28
N VAL A 84 10.60 -28.12 11.25
CA VAL A 84 10.95 -26.90 12.01
C VAL A 84 11.72 -25.95 11.09
N SER A 85 11.48 -24.64 11.22
CA SER A 85 12.23 -23.61 10.50
C SER A 85 13.71 -23.68 10.87
N ARG A 86 14.59 -23.85 9.87
CA ARG A 86 16.04 -23.73 10.07
C ARG A 86 16.49 -22.28 10.05
N LEU A 87 15.71 -21.38 9.46
CA LEU A 87 15.95 -19.94 9.46
C LEU A 87 15.19 -19.26 10.62
N TRP A 88 15.93 -18.53 11.44
CA TRP A 88 15.46 -17.83 12.63
C TRP A 88 15.61 -16.33 12.45
N PHE A 89 14.58 -15.58 12.79
CA PHE A 89 14.65 -14.12 12.94
C PHE A 89 14.94 -13.80 14.41
N LEU A 90 16.18 -13.41 14.71
CA LEU A 90 16.65 -13.16 16.07
C LEU A 90 16.16 -11.81 16.61
N GLY A 91 16.02 -10.82 15.74
CA GLY A 91 15.59 -9.49 16.10
C GLY A 91 15.71 -8.52 14.94
N THR A 92 15.21 -7.31 15.17
CA THR A 92 15.28 -6.21 14.21
C THR A 92 15.60 -4.91 14.92
N ARG A 93 16.20 -3.97 14.19
CA ARG A 93 16.45 -2.60 14.64
C ARG A 93 16.12 -1.63 13.52
N PHE A 94 15.22 -0.68 13.78
CA PHE A 94 14.91 0.39 12.85
C PHE A 94 15.74 1.64 13.17
N THR A 95 16.38 2.22 12.15
CA THR A 95 17.16 3.46 12.25
C THR A 95 16.58 4.48 11.27
N PRO A 96 15.97 5.58 11.74
CA PRO A 96 15.41 6.63 10.87
C PRO A 96 16.50 7.34 10.06
N SER A 97 16.17 7.79 8.83
CA SER A 97 17.15 8.38 7.91
C SER A 97 17.41 9.89 8.09
N ARG A 98 16.55 10.61 8.81
CA ARG A 98 16.57 12.08 8.89
C ARG A 98 16.49 12.66 10.32
N SER A 99 16.44 11.82 11.34
CA SER A 99 16.35 12.21 12.74
C SER A 99 16.99 11.14 13.62
N SER A 100 17.32 11.47 14.88
CA SER A 100 17.65 10.46 15.90
C SER A 100 16.42 9.60 16.22
N ASP A 101 15.26 10.25 16.31
CA ASP A 101 14.03 9.62 16.78
C ASP A 101 12.99 9.53 15.66
N PRO A 102 12.31 8.40 15.53
CA PRO A 102 11.27 8.21 14.53
C PRO A 102 10.03 9.04 14.87
N VAL A 103 9.51 9.76 13.88
CA VAL A 103 8.34 10.61 14.06
C VAL A 103 7.07 9.80 13.80
N LEU A 104 6.14 9.82 14.74
CA LEU A 104 4.82 9.21 14.62
C LEU A 104 3.78 10.25 14.22
N GLU A 105 2.98 9.95 13.20
CA GLU A 105 1.91 10.82 12.72
C GLU A 105 0.57 10.08 12.75
N VAL A 106 -0.50 10.80 13.12
CA VAL A 106 -1.87 10.30 12.99
C VAL A 106 -2.43 10.75 11.64
N VAL A 107 -2.97 9.79 10.90
CA VAL A 107 -3.45 9.96 9.53
C VAL A 107 -4.91 9.55 9.46
N GLY A 108 -5.79 10.48 9.09
CA GLY A 108 -7.20 10.22 8.83
C GLY A 108 -7.45 9.70 7.41
N GLN A 109 -8.37 8.77 7.24
CA GLN A 109 -8.83 8.29 5.93
C GLN A 109 -10.35 8.19 5.90
N THR A 110 -10.99 8.67 4.83
CA THR A 110 -12.45 8.62 4.68
C THR A 110 -12.80 7.94 3.37
N ARG A 111 -13.88 7.15 3.38
CA ARG A 111 -14.37 6.48 2.16
C ARG A 111 -15.12 7.48 1.27
N ILE A 112 -15.11 7.24 -0.04
CA ILE A 112 -15.96 7.95 -0.99
C ILE A 112 -17.32 7.23 -1.09
N ASP A 113 -18.40 7.99 -1.00
CA ASP A 113 -19.76 7.57 -1.28
C ASP A 113 -19.97 7.52 -2.80
N ARG A 114 -20.35 6.35 -3.30
CA ARG A 114 -20.43 6.06 -4.74
C ARG A 114 -21.63 6.67 -5.45
N HIS A 115 -22.63 7.14 -4.70
CA HIS A 115 -23.81 7.79 -5.24
C HIS A 115 -23.61 9.30 -5.25
N ARG A 116 -23.02 9.84 -4.18
CA ARG A 116 -22.82 11.30 -4.03
C ARG A 116 -21.48 11.80 -4.56
N ALA A 117 -20.52 10.92 -4.85
CA ALA A 117 -19.13 11.27 -5.18
C ALA A 117 -18.49 12.20 -4.13
N ALA A 118 -18.86 12.01 -2.85
CA ALA A 118 -18.42 12.83 -1.72
C ALA A 118 -17.93 11.94 -0.58
N ALA A 119 -17.40 12.52 0.50
CA ALA A 119 -17.04 11.76 1.69
C ALA A 119 -18.27 10.99 2.24
N ALA A 120 -18.08 9.70 2.53
CA ALA A 120 -19.08 8.87 3.17
C ALA A 120 -19.15 9.20 4.66
N ALA A 121 -20.37 9.37 5.17
CA ALA A 121 -20.61 9.61 6.59
C ALA A 121 -20.01 8.48 7.44
N THR A 122 -19.57 8.80 8.66
CA THR A 122 -19.06 7.86 9.68
C THR A 122 -17.95 6.91 9.20
N SER A 123 -17.23 7.27 8.14
CA SER A 123 -16.16 6.43 7.56
C SER A 123 -14.75 6.94 7.83
N LEU A 124 -14.61 8.02 8.60
CA LEU A 124 -13.31 8.53 9.01
C LEU A 124 -12.64 7.49 9.90
N ARG A 125 -11.43 7.08 9.50
CA ARG A 125 -10.58 6.17 10.22
C ARG A 125 -9.25 6.84 10.52
N SER A 126 -8.91 6.95 11.79
CA SER A 126 -7.65 7.50 12.27
C SER A 126 -6.64 6.37 12.48
N SER A 127 -5.44 6.52 11.92
CA SER A 127 -4.38 5.51 12.01
C SER A 127 -3.05 6.16 12.31
N ARG A 128 -2.32 5.63 13.30
CA ARG A 128 -0.93 6.04 13.53
C ARG A 128 -0.02 5.38 12.48
N VAL A 129 1.00 6.11 12.03
CA VAL A 129 2.04 5.64 11.09
C VAL A 129 3.39 6.23 11.48
N VAL A 130 4.48 5.59 11.03
CA VAL A 130 5.84 6.13 11.13
C VAL A 130 6.07 7.02 9.92
N SER A 131 6.22 8.34 10.13
CA SER A 131 6.32 9.31 9.05
C SER A 131 7.71 9.41 8.44
N SER A 132 8.73 8.91 9.13
CA SER A 132 10.09 8.79 8.61
C SER A 132 10.33 7.45 7.93
N GLY A 133 11.02 7.49 6.80
CA GLY A 133 11.71 6.32 6.26
C GLY A 133 13.00 6.03 7.05
N GLY A 134 13.67 4.94 6.71
CA GLY A 134 14.89 4.55 7.41
C GLY A 134 15.41 3.18 6.99
N VAL A 135 16.42 2.70 7.70
CA VAL A 135 17.00 1.37 7.51
C VAL A 135 16.52 0.46 8.63
N LEU A 136 15.88 -0.63 8.25
CA LEU A 136 15.55 -1.75 9.11
C LEU A 136 16.65 -2.81 8.97
N THR A 137 17.45 -2.98 10.02
CA THR A 137 18.40 -4.08 10.12
C THR A 137 17.70 -5.29 10.72
N ALA A 138 17.80 -6.44 10.07
CA ALA A 138 17.29 -7.71 10.57
C ALA A 138 18.44 -8.69 10.79
N TYR A 139 18.43 -9.33 11.95
CA TYR A 139 19.44 -10.28 12.39
C TYR A 139 18.88 -11.70 12.31
N LEU A 140 19.51 -12.55 11.50
CA LEU A 140 19.02 -13.89 11.23
C LEU A 140 20.10 -14.94 11.55
N ARG A 141 19.65 -16.14 11.89
CA ARG A 141 20.46 -17.34 12.06
C ARG A 141 19.87 -18.45 11.21
N TYR A 142 20.72 -19.20 10.54
CA TYR A 142 20.38 -20.46 9.89
C TYR A 142 21.14 -21.61 10.53
N ASP A 143 20.41 -22.66 10.93
CA ASP A 143 20.98 -23.86 11.51
C ASP A 143 21.62 -24.73 10.43
N GLY A 144 22.91 -24.52 10.19
CA GLY A 144 23.72 -25.19 9.18
C GLY A 144 24.50 -24.20 8.34
N GLU A 145 25.05 -24.68 7.22
CA GLU A 145 25.67 -23.85 6.19
C GLU A 145 24.66 -23.62 5.05
N LEU A 146 24.40 -22.36 4.70
CA LEU A 146 23.54 -22.02 3.57
C LEU A 146 24.26 -22.26 2.24
N ALA A 147 23.59 -22.89 1.29
CA ALA A 147 24.13 -23.05 -0.05
C ALA A 147 24.22 -21.68 -0.76
N PRO A 148 25.21 -21.45 -1.64
CA PRO A 148 25.31 -20.19 -2.41
C PRO A 148 24.04 -19.84 -3.19
N ARG A 149 23.29 -20.84 -3.67
CA ARG A 149 22.00 -20.65 -4.33
C ARG A 149 20.96 -20.03 -3.40
N ASP A 150 20.90 -20.45 -2.14
CA ASP A 150 19.93 -19.95 -1.17
C ASP A 150 20.25 -18.51 -0.78
N ILE A 151 21.54 -18.21 -0.58
CA ILE A 151 22.04 -16.85 -0.34
C ILE A 151 21.67 -15.94 -1.52
N ALA A 152 21.90 -16.39 -2.75
CA ALA A 152 21.52 -15.63 -3.95
C ALA A 152 19.99 -15.42 -4.06
N THR A 153 19.19 -16.38 -3.59
CA THR A 153 17.73 -16.23 -3.52
C THR A 153 17.31 -15.21 -2.46
N LEU A 154 17.91 -15.26 -1.27
CA LEU A 154 17.68 -14.27 -0.21
C LEU A 154 18.09 -12.85 -0.67
N ALA A 155 19.16 -12.73 -1.46
CA ALA A 155 19.60 -11.47 -2.05
C ALA A 155 18.60 -10.87 -3.05
N ARG A 156 17.69 -11.68 -3.62
CA ARG A 156 16.62 -11.22 -4.52
C ARG A 156 15.30 -10.91 -3.78
N TRP A 157 15.30 -11.00 -2.46
CA TRP A 157 14.11 -10.78 -1.67
C TRP A 157 13.54 -9.38 -1.89
N GLN A 158 12.23 -9.32 -2.14
CA GLN A 158 11.46 -8.08 -2.23
C GLN A 158 10.65 -7.87 -0.93
N PRO A 159 11.24 -7.21 0.08
CA PRO A 159 10.60 -7.05 1.37
C PRO A 159 9.39 -6.13 1.28
N ALA A 160 8.44 -6.35 2.17
CA ALA A 160 7.33 -5.45 2.39
C ALA A 160 6.90 -5.48 3.85
N ILE A 161 6.66 -4.29 4.40
CA ILE A 161 6.56 -4.09 5.84
C ILE A 161 5.15 -3.69 6.22
N GLY A 162 4.52 -4.50 7.08
CA GLY A 162 3.29 -4.10 7.76
C GLY A 162 2.06 -3.95 6.86
N ARG A 163 1.20 -2.99 7.23
CA ARG A 163 -0.17 -2.85 6.73
C ARG A 163 -0.30 -1.82 5.60
N ASP A 164 -1.49 -1.75 5.01
CA ASP A 164 -1.89 -0.71 4.05
C ASP A 164 -1.07 -0.64 2.75
N ARG A 165 -0.51 -1.78 2.35
CA ARG A 165 0.31 -1.94 1.14
C ARG A 165 -0.32 -1.43 -0.15
N THR A 166 -1.63 -1.58 -0.29
CA THR A 166 -2.33 -1.13 -1.51
C THR A 166 -2.52 0.39 -1.58
N THR A 167 -2.25 1.11 -0.50
CA THR A 167 -2.39 2.57 -0.40
C THR A 167 -1.04 3.24 -0.14
N GLY A 168 0.05 2.59 -0.53
CA GLY A 168 1.38 3.20 -0.59
C GLY A 168 2.25 2.95 0.65
N ALA A 169 1.68 2.47 1.75
CA ALA A 169 2.41 2.18 2.96
C ALA A 169 3.25 0.89 2.84
N GLY A 170 4.31 0.79 3.63
CA GLY A 170 5.05 -0.47 3.79
C GLY A 170 5.91 -0.89 2.61
N ARG A 171 6.15 0.02 1.66
CA ARG A 171 7.14 -0.18 0.59
C ARG A 171 8.53 -0.22 1.20
N ALA A 172 9.27 -1.24 0.86
CA ALA A 172 10.61 -1.46 1.37
C ALA A 172 11.49 -2.09 0.31
N THR A 173 12.80 -1.92 0.40
CA THR A 173 13.79 -2.37 -0.58
C THR A 173 14.94 -3.03 0.15
N LEU A 174 15.32 -4.23 -0.26
CA LEU A 174 16.54 -4.86 0.24
C LEU A 174 17.74 -4.06 -0.27
N ARG A 175 18.60 -3.60 0.64
CA ARG A 175 19.80 -2.81 0.33
C ARG A 175 21.09 -3.56 0.56
N GLY A 176 21.10 -4.44 1.56
CA GLY A 176 22.28 -5.20 1.94
C GLY A 176 21.92 -6.58 2.42
N LEU A 177 22.74 -7.55 2.02
CA LEU A 177 22.79 -8.87 2.61
C LEU A 177 24.24 -9.16 2.96
N ARG A 178 24.48 -9.43 4.23
CA ARG A 178 25.74 -9.97 4.72
C ARG A 178 25.51 -11.35 5.31
N HIS A 179 26.48 -12.24 5.16
CA HIS A 179 26.47 -13.55 5.78
C HIS A 179 27.85 -13.95 6.28
N GLY A 180 27.89 -15.02 7.06
CA GLY A 180 29.10 -15.68 7.49
C GLY A 180 28.78 -16.94 8.26
N VAL A 181 29.74 -17.85 8.33
CA VAL A 181 29.58 -19.15 8.99
C VAL A 181 30.49 -19.20 10.20
N ILE A 182 29.97 -19.72 11.30
CA ILE A 182 30.75 -20.03 12.49
C ILE A 182 30.64 -21.53 12.77
N ASP A 183 31.74 -22.14 13.17
CA ASP A 183 31.73 -23.52 13.67
C ASP A 183 32.11 -23.57 15.15
N PRO A 184 31.14 -23.72 16.07
CA PRO A 184 31.44 -23.79 17.50
C PRO A 184 32.32 -24.98 17.90
N ALA A 185 32.53 -25.96 17.01
CA ALA A 185 33.43 -27.08 17.26
C ALA A 185 34.93 -26.72 17.15
N THR A 186 35.27 -25.58 16.53
CA THR A 186 36.66 -25.10 16.43
C THR A 186 37.00 -24.13 17.57
N PRO A 187 38.27 -24.06 18.03
CA PRO A 187 38.68 -23.09 19.05
C PRO A 187 38.35 -21.64 18.68
N GLU A 188 38.55 -21.26 17.41
CA GLU A 188 38.28 -19.91 16.90
C GLU A 188 36.78 -19.60 16.86
N GLY A 189 35.97 -20.57 16.43
CA GLY A 189 34.51 -20.44 16.41
C GLY A 189 33.92 -20.40 17.82
N MET A 190 34.38 -21.27 18.72
CA MET A 190 33.96 -21.25 20.13
C MET A 190 34.34 -19.91 20.80
N ARG A 191 35.56 -19.40 20.56
CA ARG A 191 35.97 -18.10 21.10
C ARG A 191 35.06 -16.98 20.63
N THR A 192 34.76 -16.89 19.34
CA THR A 192 33.87 -15.87 18.80
C THR A 192 32.45 -16.00 19.38
N TRP A 193 31.94 -17.22 19.49
CA TRP A 193 30.62 -17.52 20.08
C TRP A 193 30.49 -17.10 21.54
N LEU A 194 31.54 -17.26 22.35
CA LEU A 194 31.56 -16.89 23.76
C LEU A 194 31.93 -15.41 24.00
N THR A 195 32.56 -14.75 23.04
CA THR A 195 33.01 -13.35 23.18
C THR A 195 31.88 -12.36 22.90
N TYR A 196 31.05 -12.65 21.90
CA TYR A 196 30.00 -11.74 21.44
C TYR A 196 28.62 -12.30 21.75
N ASP A 197 27.66 -11.42 22.00
CA ASP A 197 26.26 -11.76 22.23
C ASP A 197 25.32 -10.98 21.30
N GLY A 198 24.07 -11.44 21.22
CA GLY A 198 22.99 -10.75 20.50
C GLY A 198 23.36 -10.28 19.09
N ALA A 199 23.14 -8.99 18.82
CA ALA A 199 23.47 -8.37 17.53
C ALA A 199 24.97 -8.32 17.24
N ALA A 200 25.81 -8.16 18.27
CA ALA A 200 27.26 -8.08 18.11
C ALA A 200 27.84 -9.39 17.57
N LEU A 201 27.30 -10.54 17.99
CA LEU A 201 27.69 -11.84 17.44
C LEU A 201 27.39 -11.93 15.93
N VAL A 202 26.18 -11.52 15.54
CA VAL A 202 25.77 -11.54 14.14
C VAL A 202 26.63 -10.60 13.31
N GLU A 203 26.93 -9.40 13.83
CA GLU A 203 27.77 -8.40 13.16
C GLU A 203 29.23 -8.84 13.02
N ALA A 204 29.75 -9.56 14.02
CA ALA A 204 31.11 -10.10 14.01
C ALA A 204 31.28 -11.28 13.03
N VAL A 205 30.23 -12.08 12.84
CA VAL A 205 30.27 -13.25 11.93
C VAL A 205 29.85 -12.89 10.50
N ALA A 206 28.79 -12.09 10.33
CA ALA A 206 28.22 -11.75 9.03
C ALA A 206 28.99 -10.62 8.34
N THR A 207 30.20 -10.94 7.88
CA THR A 207 31.13 -10.00 7.24
C THR A 207 31.15 -10.09 5.71
N GLU A 208 30.83 -11.26 5.14
CA GLU A 208 30.81 -11.46 3.69
C GLU A 208 29.60 -10.75 3.08
N ARG A 209 29.81 -9.94 2.04
CA ARG A 209 28.75 -9.18 1.37
C ARG A 209 28.26 -9.94 0.14
N THR A 210 26.96 -10.19 0.07
CA THR A 210 26.33 -10.65 -1.17
C THR A 210 25.85 -9.45 -1.98
N PRO A 211 26.15 -9.39 -3.29
CA PRO A 211 25.54 -8.39 -4.17
C PRO A 211 24.02 -8.52 -4.17
N VAL A 212 23.35 -7.44 -3.78
CA VAL A 212 21.89 -7.31 -3.89
C VAL A 212 21.59 -6.66 -5.24
N PRO A 213 20.86 -7.33 -6.15
CA PRO A 213 20.47 -6.71 -7.40
C PRO A 213 19.54 -5.52 -7.15
N GLU A 214 19.67 -4.49 -7.98
CA GLU A 214 18.73 -3.37 -7.94
C GLU A 214 17.30 -3.89 -8.10
N PRO A 215 16.36 -3.42 -7.27
CA PRO A 215 14.99 -3.88 -7.34
C PRO A 215 14.38 -3.54 -8.70
N ASN A 216 14.05 -4.56 -9.50
CA ASN A 216 13.28 -4.38 -10.72
C ASN A 216 11.83 -4.05 -10.36
N ARG A 217 11.56 -2.76 -10.11
CA ARG A 217 10.24 -2.21 -9.79
C ARG A 217 9.76 -1.32 -10.91
N THR A 218 9.61 -1.88 -12.10
CA THR A 218 8.87 -1.19 -13.16
C THR A 218 7.45 -0.96 -12.64
N PRO A 219 7.02 0.31 -12.48
CA PRO A 219 5.63 0.58 -12.14
C PRO A 219 4.70 -0.09 -13.14
N TRP A 220 3.56 -0.56 -12.67
CA TRP A 220 2.52 -1.02 -13.57
C TRP A 220 1.95 0.15 -14.38
N LEU A 221 1.80 1.33 -13.77
CA LEU A 221 1.41 2.56 -14.46
C LEU A 221 2.02 3.78 -13.76
N THR A 222 2.48 4.74 -14.55
CA THR A 222 2.86 6.08 -14.08
C THR A 222 2.20 7.14 -14.91
N ALA A 223 1.77 8.22 -14.26
CA ALA A 223 1.24 9.40 -14.91
C ALA A 223 1.71 10.65 -14.16
N GLU A 224 2.24 11.62 -14.90
CA GLU A 224 2.70 12.89 -14.34
C GLU A 224 1.64 13.96 -14.51
N PHE A 225 1.40 14.71 -13.44
CA PHE A 225 0.38 15.74 -13.37
C PHE A 225 0.97 17.07 -12.91
N SER A 226 0.34 18.14 -13.37
CA SER A 226 0.46 19.50 -12.85
C SER A 226 -0.84 19.90 -12.17
N ILE A 227 -0.72 20.64 -11.07
CA ILE A 227 -1.86 21.28 -10.41
C ILE A 227 -2.25 22.50 -11.26
N GLU A 228 -3.49 22.51 -11.74
CA GLU A 228 -4.00 23.62 -12.57
C GLU A 228 -4.65 24.72 -11.73
N ASP A 229 -5.54 24.34 -10.80
CA ASP A 229 -6.27 25.28 -9.96
C ASP A 229 -5.77 25.26 -8.52
N ALA A 230 -6.42 24.47 -7.66
CA ALA A 230 -6.18 24.46 -6.23
C ALA A 230 -6.33 23.05 -5.67
N LEU A 231 -5.26 22.43 -5.16
CA LEU A 231 -5.30 21.10 -4.59
C LEU A 231 -5.39 21.15 -3.06
N LEU A 232 -6.42 20.49 -2.50
CA LEU A 232 -6.59 20.34 -1.05
C LEU A 232 -6.92 18.90 -0.68
N VAL A 233 -5.89 18.14 -0.38
CA VAL A 233 -5.98 16.76 0.10
C VAL A 233 -5.44 16.72 1.52
N GLY A 234 -6.30 16.80 2.54
CA GLY A 234 -5.83 16.82 3.93
C GLY A 234 -6.97 16.60 4.92
N ASP A 235 -6.58 16.42 6.19
CA ASP A 235 -7.54 16.16 7.26
C ASP A 235 -8.20 17.46 7.72
N PRO A 236 -9.48 17.41 8.16
CA PRO A 236 -10.09 18.51 8.87
C PRO A 236 -9.28 18.84 10.12
N ARG A 237 -8.94 20.11 10.32
CA ARG A 237 -8.31 20.56 11.56
C ARG A 237 -9.38 21.15 12.48
N PRO A 238 -9.32 20.88 13.80
CA PRO A 238 -10.24 21.48 14.75
C PRO A 238 -10.03 23.00 14.85
N THR A 239 -8.81 23.48 14.61
CA THR A 239 -8.47 24.91 14.60
C THR A 239 -7.55 25.24 13.41
N GLY A 240 -7.71 26.43 12.83
CA GLY A 240 -6.93 26.93 11.69
C GLY A 240 -7.41 26.45 10.31
N PRO A 241 -6.76 26.90 9.22
CA PRO A 241 -7.18 26.57 7.87
C PRO A 241 -6.98 25.09 7.55
N ALA A 242 -7.89 24.51 6.79
CA ALA A 242 -7.68 23.18 6.21
C ALA A 242 -6.45 23.22 5.30
N MET A 243 -5.49 22.34 5.58
CA MET A 243 -4.20 22.31 4.89
C MET A 243 -4.02 21.01 4.10
N PRO A 244 -3.24 21.04 3.00
CA PRO A 244 -2.79 19.85 2.31
C PRO A 244 -2.04 18.92 3.26
N ARG A 245 -2.10 17.62 2.97
CA ARG A 245 -1.41 16.58 3.71
C ARG A 245 0.08 16.82 3.60
N ILE A 246 0.73 16.83 4.75
CA ILE A 246 2.17 16.87 4.89
C ILE A 246 2.62 15.55 5.52
N ARG A 247 3.72 14.99 5.04
CA ARG A 247 4.46 13.93 5.73
C ARG A 247 5.95 14.23 5.64
N GLY A 248 6.66 14.16 6.76
CA GLY A 248 8.10 14.45 6.78
C GLY A 248 8.45 15.84 6.21
N GLY A 249 7.57 16.83 6.42
CA GLY A 249 7.73 18.21 5.92
C GLY A 249 7.36 18.44 4.45
N GLN A 250 6.98 17.41 3.70
CA GLN A 250 6.64 17.52 2.28
C GLN A 250 5.14 17.36 2.05
N HIS A 251 4.60 18.19 1.14
CA HIS A 251 3.22 18.04 0.68
C HIS A 251 3.05 16.82 -0.21
N LEU A 252 1.95 16.11 -0.06
CA LEU A 252 1.68 14.93 -0.88
C LEU A 252 0.18 14.68 -1.12
N VAL A 253 -0.10 13.92 -2.16
CA VAL A 253 -1.37 13.21 -2.34
C VAL A 253 -1.19 11.77 -1.84
N PRO A 254 -1.94 11.33 -0.81
CA PRO A 254 -1.82 9.96 -0.33
C PRO A 254 -2.27 8.94 -1.38
N GLY A 255 -1.63 7.78 -1.40
CA GLY A 255 -2.02 6.64 -2.23
C GLY A 255 -3.44 6.18 -1.96
N SER A 256 -3.95 6.36 -0.74
CA SER A 256 -5.36 6.12 -0.42
C SER A 256 -6.32 7.07 -1.13
N ALA A 257 -5.94 8.33 -1.35
CA ALA A 257 -6.74 9.30 -2.10
C ALA A 257 -6.79 8.93 -3.59
N TRP A 258 -5.63 8.61 -4.18
CA TRP A 258 -5.55 8.09 -5.55
C TRP A 258 -6.41 6.84 -5.74
N LYS A 259 -6.19 5.84 -4.88
CA LYS A 259 -6.95 4.59 -4.91
C LYS A 259 -8.45 4.83 -4.79
N GLY A 260 -8.87 5.74 -3.91
CA GLY A 260 -10.29 6.06 -3.70
C GLY A 260 -10.93 6.66 -4.95
N VAL A 261 -10.33 7.72 -5.50
CA VAL A 261 -10.85 8.42 -6.70
C VAL A 261 -10.86 7.47 -7.90
N ILE A 262 -9.75 6.76 -8.16
CA ILE A 262 -9.64 5.86 -9.31
C ILE A 262 -10.61 4.69 -9.18
N ARG A 263 -10.72 4.08 -8.00
CA ARG A 263 -11.71 3.00 -7.77
C ARG A 263 -13.13 3.49 -8.03
N SER A 264 -13.49 4.64 -7.47
CA SER A 264 -14.84 5.20 -7.62
C SER A 264 -15.16 5.48 -9.08
N ARG A 265 -14.19 5.98 -9.87
CA ARG A 265 -14.40 6.27 -11.28
C ARG A 265 -14.43 5.00 -12.14
N VAL A 266 -13.60 4.00 -11.84
CA VAL A 266 -13.71 2.66 -12.46
C VAL A 266 -15.10 2.07 -12.22
N GLU A 267 -15.60 2.09 -10.99
CA GLU A 267 -16.96 1.61 -10.65
C GLU A 267 -18.05 2.40 -11.41
N TYR A 268 -17.85 3.71 -11.62
CA TYR A 268 -18.74 4.53 -12.45
C TYR A 268 -18.73 4.10 -13.92
N ILE A 269 -17.55 4.03 -14.56
CA ILE A 269 -17.40 3.67 -15.97
C ILE A 269 -18.01 2.30 -16.26
N LEU A 270 -17.73 1.31 -15.40
CA LEU A 270 -18.29 -0.04 -15.56
C LEU A 270 -19.82 -0.06 -15.44
N ARG A 271 -20.39 0.68 -14.47
CA ARG A 271 -21.86 0.80 -14.33
C ARG A 271 -22.50 1.52 -15.50
N SER A 272 -21.84 2.54 -16.05
CA SER A 272 -22.33 3.27 -17.22
C SER A 272 -22.37 2.39 -18.47
N ARG A 273 -21.37 1.50 -18.65
CA ARG A 273 -21.31 0.61 -19.81
C ARG A 273 -22.19 -0.63 -19.69
N TYR A 274 -22.16 -1.31 -18.54
CA TYR A 274 -22.75 -2.65 -18.37
C TYR A 274 -24.03 -2.65 -17.52
N GLY A 275 -24.52 -1.48 -17.13
CA GLY A 275 -25.61 -1.35 -16.18
C GLY A 275 -25.20 -1.72 -14.75
N ARG A 276 -26.18 -1.74 -13.85
CA ARG A 276 -25.95 -2.03 -12.44
C ARG A 276 -25.93 -3.55 -12.21
N ARG A 277 -24.74 -4.12 -12.03
CA ARG A 277 -24.50 -5.55 -11.71
C ARG A 277 -23.80 -5.68 -10.33
N PRO A 278 -24.55 -5.69 -9.20
CA PRO A 278 -23.98 -5.55 -7.85
C PRO A 278 -23.03 -6.69 -7.43
N ASP A 279 -23.18 -7.86 -8.05
CA ASP A 279 -22.34 -9.05 -7.87
C ASP A 279 -20.98 -8.91 -8.56
N GLN A 280 -20.92 -8.16 -9.67
CA GLN A 280 -19.71 -7.98 -10.49
C GLN A 280 -19.02 -6.62 -10.30
N VAL A 281 -19.79 -5.58 -9.95
CA VAL A 281 -19.31 -4.22 -9.69
C VAL A 281 -19.79 -3.78 -8.31
N CYS A 282 -18.85 -3.37 -7.46
CA CYS A 282 -19.10 -3.14 -6.04
C CYS A 282 -20.03 -1.96 -5.79
N ASP A 283 -21.22 -2.21 -5.24
CA ASP A 283 -22.08 -1.16 -4.68
C ASP A 283 -21.73 -0.85 -3.21
N ASP A 284 -21.33 -1.87 -2.42
CA ASP A 284 -20.87 -1.74 -1.04
C ASP A 284 -19.64 -2.63 -0.75
N PRO A 285 -18.48 -2.13 -0.26
CA PRO A 285 -17.29 -2.94 -0.05
C PRO A 285 -17.28 -3.65 1.31
N THR A 286 -18.22 -3.33 2.20
CA THR A 286 -18.36 -3.93 3.53
C THR A 286 -18.99 -5.31 3.50
N ASP A 287 -19.81 -5.61 2.49
CA ASP A 287 -20.42 -6.94 2.33
C ASP A 287 -20.08 -7.62 0.98
N CYS A 288 -19.07 -7.11 0.27
CA CYS A 288 -18.68 -7.68 -1.02
C CYS A 288 -17.93 -9.01 -0.85
N GLN A 289 -18.42 -10.07 -1.51
CA GLN A 289 -17.81 -11.41 -1.51
C GLN A 289 -16.73 -11.62 -2.59
N GLY A 290 -16.32 -10.57 -3.30
CA GLY A 290 -15.18 -10.64 -4.23
C GLY A 290 -15.48 -10.34 -5.69
N CYS A 291 -16.23 -9.27 -5.97
CA CYS A 291 -16.47 -8.79 -7.33
C CYS A 291 -15.18 -8.41 -8.09
N LEU A 292 -15.28 -8.16 -9.39
CA LEU A 292 -14.16 -7.83 -10.28
C LEU A 292 -13.34 -6.63 -9.77
N VAL A 293 -14.02 -5.56 -9.34
CA VAL A 293 -13.36 -4.37 -8.79
C VAL A 293 -12.64 -4.69 -7.47
N CYS A 294 -13.26 -5.50 -6.59
CA CYS A 294 -12.64 -5.90 -5.33
C CYS A 294 -11.45 -6.84 -5.54
N ALA A 295 -11.39 -7.60 -6.63
CA ALA A 295 -10.20 -8.37 -6.99
C ALA A 295 -9.00 -7.45 -7.30
N VAL A 296 -9.24 -6.31 -7.96
CA VAL A 296 -8.21 -5.33 -8.31
C VAL A 296 -7.85 -4.42 -7.15
N PHE A 297 -8.84 -3.78 -6.52
CA PHE A 297 -8.63 -2.76 -5.49
C PHE A 297 -8.68 -3.31 -4.06
N GLY A 298 -9.19 -4.51 -3.83
CA GLY A 298 -9.34 -5.11 -2.50
C GLY A 298 -10.57 -4.64 -1.72
N HIS A 299 -10.81 -5.32 -0.61
CA HIS A 299 -11.82 -5.01 0.40
C HIS A 299 -11.31 -5.42 1.78
N HIS A 300 -12.17 -5.32 2.81
CA HIS A 300 -11.77 -5.53 4.20
C HIS A 300 -11.23 -6.95 4.53
N ARG A 301 -11.61 -7.99 3.75
CA ARG A 301 -11.09 -9.37 3.94
C ARG A 301 -10.03 -9.78 2.94
N ARG A 302 -9.80 -9.00 1.88
CA ARG A 302 -8.88 -9.36 0.79
C ARG A 302 -8.08 -8.15 0.33
N ARG A 303 -6.76 -8.28 0.39
CA ARG A 303 -5.82 -7.30 -0.19
C ARG A 303 -6.10 -7.13 -1.68
N GLY A 304 -6.06 -5.90 -2.18
CA GLY A 304 -6.07 -5.61 -3.62
C GLY A 304 -4.79 -6.07 -4.33
N ARG A 305 -4.82 -6.01 -5.66
CA ARG A 305 -3.69 -6.34 -6.53
C ARG A 305 -2.88 -5.11 -6.90
N LEU A 306 -3.54 -3.98 -7.14
CA LEU A 306 -2.88 -2.71 -7.40
C LEU A 306 -2.55 -1.98 -6.10
N ALA A 307 -1.34 -1.43 -6.03
CA ALA A 307 -0.88 -0.54 -4.97
C ALA A 307 -0.64 0.86 -5.51
N PHE A 308 -1.16 1.85 -4.81
CA PHE A 308 -1.06 3.26 -5.18
C PHE A 308 -0.04 3.92 -4.25
N ALA A 309 1.06 4.43 -4.79
CA ALA A 309 2.07 5.11 -4.00
C ALA A 309 1.61 6.53 -3.61
N ASP A 310 2.19 7.06 -2.53
CA ASP A 310 2.05 8.48 -2.21
C ASP A 310 2.78 9.32 -3.26
N SER A 311 2.16 10.42 -3.68
CA SER A 311 2.73 11.36 -4.65
C SER A 311 3.19 12.62 -3.94
N VAL A 312 4.50 12.76 -3.74
CA VAL A 312 5.09 14.00 -3.25
C VAL A 312 4.90 15.10 -4.28
N ILE A 313 4.44 16.26 -3.83
CA ILE A 313 4.21 17.44 -4.67
C ILE A 313 5.49 18.26 -4.68
N LYS A 314 6.10 18.38 -5.87
CA LYS A 314 7.27 19.21 -6.15
C LYS A 314 6.83 20.60 -6.59
N ASP A 315 7.67 21.60 -6.34
CA ASP A 315 7.45 23.00 -6.75
C ASP A 315 6.09 23.54 -6.29
N ALA A 316 5.69 23.18 -5.07
CA ALA A 316 4.39 23.50 -4.53
C ALA A 316 4.29 25.00 -4.17
N GLU A 317 3.34 25.71 -4.78
CA GLU A 317 3.04 27.10 -4.41
C GLU A 317 1.90 27.15 -3.39
N ARG A 318 2.13 27.92 -2.32
CA ARG A 318 1.15 28.12 -1.24
C ARG A 318 0.65 29.57 -1.28
N PRO A 319 -0.58 29.83 -1.78
CA PRO A 319 -1.18 31.14 -1.62
C PRO A 319 -1.51 31.41 -0.15
N ALA A 320 -1.85 32.67 0.14
CA ALA A 320 -2.46 33.05 1.41
C ALA A 320 -3.77 32.26 1.65
N ALA A 321 -4.11 32.06 2.92
CA ALA A 321 -5.34 31.38 3.31
C ALA A 321 -6.56 32.11 2.70
N ARG A 322 -7.43 31.35 2.03
CA ARG A 322 -8.69 31.85 1.47
C ARG A 322 -9.82 31.56 2.45
N THR A 323 -10.56 32.61 2.80
CA THR A 323 -11.77 32.49 3.62
C THR A 323 -12.96 32.22 2.71
N GLN A 324 -13.68 31.12 2.95
CA GLN A 324 -14.96 30.84 2.32
C GLN A 324 -16.07 31.00 3.35
N VAL A 325 -17.13 31.71 2.95
CA VAL A 325 -18.32 31.94 3.79
C VAL A 325 -19.49 31.17 3.21
N GLY A 326 -20.19 30.40 4.04
CA GLY A 326 -21.47 29.82 3.65
C GLY A 326 -22.56 30.89 3.67
N ILE A 327 -23.18 31.16 2.52
CA ILE A 327 -24.31 32.09 2.42
C ILE A 327 -25.60 31.33 2.75
N ASP A 328 -26.41 31.87 3.67
CA ASP A 328 -27.75 31.37 3.93
C ASP A 328 -28.69 31.77 2.78
N ARG A 329 -29.35 30.79 2.17
CA ARG A 329 -30.24 31.04 1.02
C ARG A 329 -31.55 31.74 1.39
N VAL A 330 -31.91 31.77 2.67
CA VAL A 330 -33.13 32.42 3.18
C VAL A 330 -32.86 33.86 3.57
N THR A 331 -31.74 34.13 4.27
CA THR A 331 -31.44 35.47 4.77
C THR A 331 -30.49 36.27 3.88
N GLY A 332 -29.82 35.63 2.91
CA GLY A 332 -28.79 36.26 2.06
C GLY A 332 -27.51 36.68 2.81
N GLY A 333 -27.47 36.49 4.14
CA GLY A 333 -26.35 36.80 4.99
C GLY A 333 -25.35 35.64 5.13
N SER A 334 -24.18 35.95 5.69
CA SER A 334 -23.24 34.94 6.17
C SER A 334 -23.90 34.09 7.26
N ARG A 335 -23.80 32.76 7.18
CA ARG A 335 -24.16 31.91 8.33
C ARG A 335 -23.12 32.03 9.43
N ASP A 336 -23.56 32.38 10.63
CA ASP A 336 -22.71 32.34 11.82
C ASP A 336 -22.15 30.92 12.04
N GLY A 337 -20.85 30.83 12.31
CA GLY A 337 -20.14 29.56 12.58
C GLY A 337 -19.65 28.78 11.35
N LEU A 338 -19.80 29.28 10.12
CA LEU A 338 -19.36 28.59 8.88
C LEU A 338 -18.25 29.34 8.12
N LEU A 339 -17.33 29.96 8.85
CA LEU A 339 -16.07 30.46 8.31
C LEU A 339 -15.11 29.29 8.08
N PHE A 340 -14.97 28.86 6.83
CA PHE A 340 -13.99 27.84 6.46
C PHE A 340 -12.79 28.52 5.81
N GLN A 341 -11.69 28.59 6.55
CA GLN A 341 -10.41 28.97 5.97
C GLN A 341 -9.76 27.73 5.32
N THR A 342 -9.28 27.89 4.10
CA THR A 342 -8.54 26.85 3.38
C THR A 342 -7.24 27.44 2.85
N GLN A 343 -6.18 26.63 2.86
CA GLN A 343 -4.91 27.01 2.25
C GLN A 343 -4.48 25.93 1.25
N PRO A 344 -5.16 25.83 0.10
CA PRO A 344 -4.83 24.83 -0.92
C PRO A 344 -3.47 25.11 -1.55
N LEU A 345 -2.91 24.13 -2.27
CA LEU A 345 -1.76 24.37 -3.16
C LEU A 345 -2.27 24.83 -4.52
N THR A 346 -1.76 25.94 -5.05
CA THR A 346 -2.20 26.46 -6.35
C THR A 346 -1.34 26.03 -7.52
N ALA A 347 -0.15 25.53 -7.25
CA ALA A 347 0.74 24.99 -8.27
C ALA A 347 1.56 23.85 -7.69
N GLY A 348 2.12 23.04 -8.58
CA GLY A 348 3.02 21.94 -8.25
C GLY A 348 2.93 20.80 -9.25
N ARG A 349 3.95 19.95 -9.25
CA ARG A 349 3.99 18.72 -10.07
C ARG A 349 4.02 17.50 -9.19
N LEU A 350 3.32 16.45 -9.61
CA LEU A 350 3.23 15.20 -8.87
C LEU A 350 3.14 14.01 -9.83
N THR A 351 3.58 12.85 -9.37
CA THR A 351 3.56 11.62 -10.16
C THR A 351 2.65 10.59 -9.50
N LEU A 352 1.57 10.20 -10.17
CA LEU A 352 0.82 9.00 -9.83
C LEU A 352 1.69 7.79 -10.19
N ARG A 353 1.90 6.90 -9.23
CA ARG A 353 2.57 5.62 -9.43
C ARG A 353 1.69 4.48 -8.91
N ILE A 354 1.41 3.53 -9.78
CA ILE A 354 0.67 2.31 -9.48
C ILE A 354 1.61 1.12 -9.69
N ASP A 355 1.72 0.26 -8.67
CA ASP A 355 2.51 -0.98 -8.70
C ASP A 355 1.57 -2.21 -8.72
N ASP A 356 1.93 -3.26 -9.46
CA ASP A 356 1.29 -4.59 -9.33
C ASP A 356 1.97 -5.34 -8.17
N LEU A 357 1.19 -5.77 -7.19
CA LEU A 357 1.68 -6.58 -6.05
C LEU A 357 1.84 -8.07 -6.39
N GLY A 358 1.67 -8.44 -7.65
CA GLY A 358 1.75 -9.79 -8.16
C GLY A 358 0.48 -10.63 -7.89
N PRO A 359 0.41 -11.82 -8.48
CA PRO A 359 -0.72 -12.71 -8.32
C PRO A 359 -0.87 -13.21 -6.87
N ARG A 360 -2.10 -13.41 -6.44
CA ARG A 360 -2.41 -14.09 -5.16
C ARG A 360 -2.75 -15.54 -5.46
N GLY A 361 -2.03 -16.48 -4.84
CA GLY A 361 -2.26 -17.91 -5.07
C GLY A 361 -2.09 -18.27 -6.55
N ALA A 362 -3.15 -18.84 -7.14
CA ALA A 362 -3.21 -19.28 -8.54
C ALA A 362 -3.78 -18.24 -9.52
N GLU A 363 -3.92 -16.97 -9.12
CA GLU A 363 -4.38 -15.91 -10.03
C GLU A 363 -3.40 -15.70 -11.21
N GLY A 364 -3.94 -15.46 -12.41
CA GLY A 364 -3.16 -15.10 -13.61
C GLY A 364 -2.67 -13.64 -13.59
N PRO A 365 -2.18 -13.08 -14.72
CA PRO A 365 -1.83 -11.66 -14.84
C PRO A 365 -3.05 -10.73 -14.65
N ILE A 366 -2.81 -9.42 -14.47
CA ILE A 366 -3.90 -8.42 -14.48
C ILE A 366 -4.50 -8.38 -15.89
N GLU A 367 -5.81 -8.48 -15.99
CA GLU A 367 -6.53 -8.40 -17.26
C GLU A 367 -6.44 -6.99 -17.89
N GLU A 368 -6.43 -6.94 -19.22
CA GLU A 368 -6.24 -5.71 -19.99
C GLU A 368 -7.32 -4.65 -19.72
N TRP A 369 -8.56 -5.08 -19.46
CA TRP A 369 -9.67 -4.17 -19.16
C TRP A 369 -9.36 -3.24 -18.00
N VAL A 370 -8.56 -3.69 -17.03
CA VAL A 370 -8.15 -2.88 -15.87
C VAL A 370 -7.29 -1.70 -16.31
N ARG A 371 -6.34 -1.93 -17.22
CA ARG A 371 -5.48 -0.88 -17.79
C ARG A 371 -6.31 0.11 -18.59
N THR A 372 -7.10 -0.39 -19.55
CA THR A 372 -7.94 0.45 -20.40
C THR A 372 -8.91 1.32 -19.58
N THR A 373 -9.52 0.76 -18.53
CA THR A 373 -10.44 1.52 -17.68
C THR A 373 -9.70 2.59 -16.89
N ILE A 374 -8.53 2.29 -16.33
CA ILE A 374 -7.73 3.28 -15.60
C ILE A 374 -7.24 4.39 -16.54
N GLU A 375 -6.89 4.09 -17.78
CA GLU A 375 -6.55 5.11 -18.79
C GLU A 375 -7.71 6.06 -19.06
N HIS A 376 -8.96 5.57 -19.16
CA HIS A 376 -10.14 6.44 -19.21
C HIS A 376 -10.26 7.34 -17.97
N VAL A 377 -9.97 6.83 -16.77
CA VAL A 377 -9.92 7.66 -15.55
C VAL A 377 -8.85 8.75 -15.65
N LEU A 378 -7.69 8.48 -16.28
CA LEU A 378 -6.65 9.50 -16.46
C LEU A 378 -7.10 10.60 -17.45
N VAL A 379 -7.85 10.24 -18.48
CA VAL A 379 -8.50 11.21 -19.39
C VAL A 379 -9.53 12.04 -18.62
N ASP A 380 -10.40 11.39 -17.83
CA ASP A 380 -11.39 12.09 -17.01
C ASP A 380 -10.75 13.08 -16.01
N LEU A 381 -9.59 12.75 -15.45
CA LEU A 381 -8.79 13.66 -14.61
C LEU A 381 -8.25 14.83 -15.44
N HIS A 382 -7.63 14.55 -16.59
CA HIS A 382 -7.05 15.57 -17.46
C HIS A 382 -8.09 16.57 -17.99
N ASP A 383 -9.31 16.09 -18.28
CA ASP A 383 -10.43 16.89 -18.76
C ASP A 383 -11.18 17.62 -17.63
N GLY A 384 -10.78 17.40 -16.37
CA GLY A 384 -11.41 18.02 -15.20
C GLY A 384 -12.81 17.47 -14.87
N LEU A 385 -13.19 16.32 -15.42
CA LEU A 385 -14.46 15.65 -15.12
C LEU A 385 -14.51 15.09 -13.70
N ILE A 386 -13.34 14.80 -13.14
CA ILE A 386 -13.14 14.44 -11.74
C ILE A 386 -11.92 15.18 -11.18
N GLY A 387 -11.95 15.46 -9.88
CA GLY A 387 -10.83 16.10 -9.17
C GLY A 387 -10.38 15.29 -7.96
N ILE A 388 -9.23 15.67 -7.40
CA ILE A 388 -8.64 15.00 -6.24
C ILE A 388 -8.74 15.85 -4.97
N GLY A 389 -9.17 15.23 -3.88
CA GLY A 389 -9.25 15.86 -2.57
C GLY A 389 -10.62 16.41 -2.26
N SER A 390 -10.65 17.45 -1.42
CA SER A 390 -11.88 18.07 -0.94
C SER A 390 -12.31 19.24 -1.82
N ARG A 391 -13.63 19.53 -1.83
CA ARG A 391 -14.23 20.68 -2.52
C ARG A 391 -14.03 20.68 -4.05
N THR A 392 -14.00 19.50 -4.65
CA THR A 392 -13.78 19.35 -6.10
C THR A 392 -14.85 20.03 -6.96
N THR A 393 -16.10 20.04 -6.49
CA THR A 393 -17.22 20.77 -7.12
C THR A 393 -17.10 22.29 -7.08
N ARG A 394 -16.06 22.83 -6.42
CA ARG A 394 -15.76 24.28 -6.34
C ARG A 394 -14.47 24.65 -7.08
N GLY A 395 -14.04 23.83 -8.04
CA GLY A 395 -12.81 24.06 -8.82
C GLY A 395 -11.53 23.71 -8.07
N MET A 396 -11.60 22.87 -7.02
CA MET A 396 -10.40 22.34 -6.36
C MET A 396 -10.08 20.93 -6.89
N GLY A 397 -8.81 20.54 -6.87
CA GLY A 397 -8.39 19.19 -7.23
C GLY A 397 -8.28 18.92 -8.73
N THR A 398 -8.40 19.94 -9.58
CA THR A 398 -8.14 19.85 -11.03
C THR A 398 -6.65 19.57 -11.27
N LEU A 399 -6.37 18.49 -11.98
CA LEU A 399 -5.02 18.07 -12.35
C LEU A 399 -4.93 17.87 -13.86
N ARG A 400 -3.89 18.39 -14.50
CA ARG A 400 -3.61 18.11 -15.92
C ARG A 400 -2.41 17.20 -16.08
N LEU A 401 -2.54 16.18 -16.90
CA LEU A 401 -1.39 15.41 -17.40
C LEU A 401 -0.37 16.36 -18.03
N THR A 402 0.91 16.18 -17.71
CA THR A 402 2.01 16.97 -18.29
C THR A 402 2.37 16.49 -19.70
N GLY A 403 2.16 15.20 -19.97
CA GLY A 403 2.26 14.59 -21.29
C GLY A 403 0.91 14.52 -22.03
N PRO A 404 0.92 14.06 -23.30
CA PRO A 404 -0.32 13.85 -24.04
C PRO A 404 -1.22 12.83 -23.30
N PRO A 405 -2.53 13.09 -23.21
CA PRO A 405 -3.45 12.15 -22.57
C PRO A 405 -3.49 10.81 -23.34
N PRO A 406 -3.71 9.69 -22.64
CA PRO A 406 -3.86 8.40 -23.30
C PRO A 406 -5.10 8.42 -24.21
N ARG A 407 -5.08 7.57 -25.24
CA ARG A 407 -6.22 7.33 -26.14
C ARG A 407 -6.74 5.91 -25.94
N PRO A 408 -7.41 5.63 -24.81
CA PRO A 408 -7.85 4.28 -24.49
C PRO A 408 -8.89 3.77 -25.49
N GLY A 409 -8.81 2.48 -25.81
CA GLY A 409 -9.84 1.78 -26.58
C GLY A 409 -11.13 1.54 -25.77
N PRO A 410 -12.08 0.77 -26.33
CA PRO A 410 -13.29 0.39 -25.60
C PRO A 410 -12.97 -0.49 -24.38
N VAL A 411 -13.61 -0.21 -23.24
CA VAL A 411 -13.49 -1.01 -22.00
C VAL A 411 -14.22 -2.36 -22.11
N ILE A 412 -13.57 -3.39 -22.64
CA ILE A 412 -14.16 -4.73 -22.80
C ILE A 412 -13.82 -5.60 -21.60
N VAL A 413 -14.82 -5.97 -20.79
CA VAL A 413 -14.66 -6.85 -19.62
C VAL A 413 -15.23 -8.23 -19.96
N PRO A 414 -14.41 -9.26 -20.24
CA PRO A 414 -14.90 -10.56 -20.72
C PRO A 414 -15.97 -11.20 -19.83
N ALA A 415 -15.85 -11.04 -18.51
CA ALA A 415 -16.82 -11.55 -17.53
C ALA A 415 -18.19 -10.85 -17.59
N LEU A 416 -18.27 -9.63 -18.11
CA LEU A 416 -19.50 -8.83 -18.21
C LEU A 416 -20.15 -8.86 -19.60
N GLU A 417 -19.42 -9.26 -20.64
CA GLU A 417 -19.94 -9.39 -22.01
C GLU A 417 -20.91 -10.57 -22.17
N ARG A 418 -20.87 -11.56 -21.25
CA ARG A 418 -21.83 -12.67 -21.28
C ARG A 418 -23.20 -12.18 -20.78
N PRO A 419 -24.31 -12.51 -21.48
CA PRO A 419 -25.65 -12.26 -20.97
C PRO A 419 -25.80 -12.95 -19.61
N THR A 420 -26.39 -12.25 -18.65
CA THR A 420 -26.76 -12.89 -17.37
C THR A 420 -28.06 -13.67 -17.59
N ALA A 421 -28.31 -14.72 -16.80
CA ALA A 421 -29.60 -15.43 -16.84
C ALA A 421 -30.80 -14.49 -16.57
N SER A 422 -30.57 -13.36 -15.90
CA SER A 422 -31.53 -12.26 -15.72
C SER A 422 -31.80 -11.45 -17.00
N ASP A 423 -30.83 -11.33 -17.92
CA ASP A 423 -31.03 -10.67 -19.21
C ASP A 423 -31.90 -11.53 -20.15
N GLU A 424 -31.82 -12.87 -20.05
CA GLU A 424 -32.67 -13.80 -20.82
C GLU A 424 -34.14 -13.78 -20.36
N ALA A 425 -34.39 -13.56 -19.07
CA ALA A 425 -35.76 -13.48 -18.52
C ALA A 425 -36.52 -12.20 -18.95
N LEU A 426 -35.81 -11.13 -19.32
CA LEU A 426 -36.38 -9.87 -19.83
C LEU A 426 -36.57 -9.87 -21.36
N GLY A 427 -36.07 -10.89 -22.06
CA GLY A 427 -36.13 -11.03 -23.52
C GLY A 427 -37.26 -11.92 -24.05
N ALA A 428 -38.13 -12.46 -23.19
CA ALA A 428 -39.28 -13.25 -23.65
C ALA A 428 -40.28 -12.31 -24.36
N PRO A 429 -40.64 -12.55 -25.64
CA PRO A 429 -41.64 -11.75 -26.32
C PRO A 429 -42.98 -11.91 -25.60
N VAL A 430 -43.60 -10.78 -25.24
CA VAL A 430 -44.99 -10.75 -24.81
C VAL A 430 -45.83 -11.20 -26.01
N GLU A 431 -46.35 -12.42 -25.98
CA GLU A 431 -47.36 -12.87 -26.92
C GLU A 431 -48.58 -11.96 -26.79
N VAL A 432 -48.74 -11.07 -27.77
CA VAL A 432 -49.97 -10.29 -27.95
C VAL A 432 -50.99 -11.25 -28.56
N SER A 433 -51.79 -11.89 -27.71
CA SER A 433 -53.00 -12.57 -28.15
C SER A 433 -54.00 -11.53 -28.68
N ARG A 434 -54.43 -11.73 -29.94
CA ARG A 434 -55.51 -10.97 -30.59
C ARG A 434 -56.87 -11.33 -30.03
#